data_AF-A0A7S1C5S3-F1
#
_entry.id   AF-A0A7S1C5S3-F1
#
_cell.length_a   1.000
_cell.length_b   1.000
_cell.length_c   1.000
_cell.angle_alpha   90.00
_cell.angle_beta   90.00
_cell.angle_gamma   90.00
#
_symmetry.space_group_name_H-M   'P 1'
#
loop_
_entity.id
_entity.type
_entity.pdbx_description
1 polymer ?
#
loop_
_entity_poly.entity_id
_entity_poly.type
_entity_poly.pdbx_seq_one_letter_code
_entity_poly.pdbx_strand_id
1 'polypeptide(L)'
;DGAPRVGRPAAVEDLSVDMRMDAATAAHLREVHAAKEAAVRAEEYDRAKRLKVVEDQLRDVGARVAALESEKKAAVAREDYDAAKEIKTQIQVMRSAYLHQMASAGMRVAAEDMPYAPPSASASSHHTHGHGGGPGPGPGLGGGG
;
A
#
# COMPACT_ATOMS: atom_id res chain seq x y z
N ASP A 1 27.22 25.16 -25.38
CA ASP A 1 25.98 24.47 -25.01
C ASP A 1 26.27 23.56 -23.83
N GLY A 2 25.55 23.76 -22.71
CA GLY A 2 25.99 23.37 -21.37
C GLY A 2 25.90 21.87 -21.06
N ALA A 3 26.98 21.35 -20.47
CA ALA A 3 27.18 19.96 -20.03
C ALA A 3 26.08 19.42 -19.08
N PRO A 4 25.88 18.08 -19.04
CA PRO A 4 24.91 17.42 -18.18
C PRO A 4 25.29 17.59 -16.71
N ARG A 5 24.30 17.94 -15.88
CA ARG A 5 24.47 18.09 -14.43
C ARG A 5 24.56 16.69 -13.82
N VAL A 6 25.80 16.22 -13.66
CA VAL A 6 26.14 14.97 -12.96
C VAL A 6 25.64 15.03 -11.52
N GLY A 7 25.10 13.89 -11.09
CA GLY A 7 24.33 13.69 -9.86
C GLY A 7 25.00 14.12 -8.57
N ARG A 8 24.14 14.47 -7.60
CA ARG A 8 24.45 14.49 -6.17
C ARG A 8 23.76 13.29 -5.50
N PRO A 9 24.29 12.81 -4.37
CA PRO A 9 24.24 11.40 -3.99
C PRO A 9 22.92 11.02 -3.31
N ALA A 10 21.82 11.00 -4.05
CA ALA A 10 20.60 10.37 -3.55
C ALA A 10 20.86 8.90 -3.17
N ALA A 11 21.77 8.22 -3.89
CA ALA A 11 22.06 6.81 -3.69
C ALA A 11 22.61 6.43 -2.30
N VAL A 12 23.34 7.33 -1.61
CA VAL A 12 23.99 6.95 -0.32
C VAL A 12 23.05 7.12 0.88
N GLU A 13 22.18 8.12 0.87
CA GLU A 13 21.10 8.23 1.86
C GLU A 13 20.01 7.19 1.58
N ASP A 14 19.67 6.97 0.30
CA ASP A 14 18.69 5.97 -0.14
C ASP A 14 19.05 4.55 0.34
N LEU A 15 20.31 4.08 0.14
CA LEU A 15 20.72 2.74 0.61
C LEU A 15 20.62 2.56 2.13
N SER A 16 20.94 3.59 2.92
CA SER A 16 20.92 3.51 4.39
C SER A 16 19.49 3.47 4.95
N VAL A 17 18.53 4.03 4.21
CA VAL A 17 17.10 4.02 4.55
C VAL A 17 16.45 2.74 4.03
N ASP A 18 16.82 2.26 2.85
CA ASP A 18 16.32 1.01 2.24
C ASP A 18 16.69 -0.22 3.10
N MET A 19 17.89 -0.25 3.72
CA MET A 19 18.27 -1.35 4.62
C MET A 19 17.58 -1.34 5.99
N ARG A 20 16.97 -0.21 6.39
CA ARG A 20 16.30 -0.05 7.70
C ARG A 20 14.78 -0.10 7.61
N MET A 21 14.21 -0.06 6.42
CA MET A 21 12.77 0.07 6.18
C MET A 21 12.27 -1.00 5.22
N ASP A 22 10.96 -1.20 5.16
CA ASP A 22 10.36 -2.07 4.16
C ASP A 22 10.51 -1.46 2.75
N ALA A 23 10.71 -2.32 1.74
CA ALA A 23 10.94 -1.90 0.36
C ALA A 23 9.80 -1.03 -0.20
N ALA A 24 8.56 -1.29 0.23
CA ALA A 24 7.42 -0.47 -0.16
C ALA A 24 7.53 0.95 0.42
N THR A 25 7.86 1.07 1.71
CA THR A 25 8.02 2.38 2.36
C THR A 25 9.20 3.17 1.78
N ALA A 26 10.31 2.50 1.46
CA ALA A 26 11.46 3.14 0.82
C ALA A 26 11.11 3.67 -0.59
N ALA A 27 10.33 2.91 -1.38
CA ALA A 27 9.84 3.37 -2.68
C ALA A 27 8.97 4.64 -2.55
N HIS A 28 8.03 4.66 -1.60
CA HIS A 28 7.17 5.83 -1.35
C HIS A 28 7.98 7.05 -0.90
N LEU A 29 9.05 6.85 -0.11
CA LEU A 29 9.92 7.95 0.33
C LEU A 29 10.65 8.60 -0.84
N ARG A 30 11.15 7.78 -1.78
CA ARG A 30 11.76 8.29 -3.01
C ARG A 30 10.76 9.12 -3.83
N GLU A 31 9.52 8.65 -3.95
CA GLU A 31 8.48 9.40 -4.66
C GLU A 31 8.18 10.74 -3.99
N VAL A 32 7.97 10.76 -2.67
CA VAL A 32 7.68 12.00 -1.92
C VAL A 32 8.83 12.99 -2.07
N HIS A 33 10.07 12.52 -2.00
CA HIS A 33 11.25 13.36 -2.21
C HIS A 33 11.29 13.97 -3.61
N ALA A 34 11.05 13.16 -4.65
CA ALA A 34 11.01 13.62 -6.03
C ALA A 34 9.88 14.64 -6.28
N ALA A 35 8.69 14.40 -5.71
CA ALA A 35 7.57 15.34 -5.80
C ALA A 35 7.84 16.64 -5.05
N LYS A 36 8.53 16.58 -3.91
CA LYS A 36 8.95 17.77 -3.16
C LYS A 36 9.88 18.61 -4.02
N GLU A 37 10.90 18.01 -4.63
CA GLU A 37 11.80 18.74 -5.51
C GLU A 37 11.09 19.31 -6.73
N ALA A 38 10.12 18.59 -7.30
CA ALA A 38 9.30 19.09 -8.39
C ALA A 38 8.45 20.30 -7.96
N ALA A 39 7.84 20.26 -6.77
CA ALA A 39 7.08 21.38 -6.21
C ALA A 39 7.97 22.60 -5.92
N VAL A 40 9.18 22.39 -5.40
CA VAL A 40 10.17 23.47 -5.21
C VAL A 40 10.56 24.11 -6.54
N ARG A 41 10.81 23.30 -7.59
CA ARG A 41 11.12 23.81 -8.94
C ARG A 41 9.95 24.54 -9.59
N ALA A 42 8.72 24.16 -9.25
CA ALA A 42 7.49 24.80 -9.71
C ALA A 42 7.07 26.00 -8.83
N GLU A 43 7.90 26.39 -7.84
CA GLU A 43 7.62 27.47 -6.88
C GLU A 43 6.35 27.24 -6.03
N GLU A 44 5.86 26.00 -5.96
CA GLU A 44 4.75 25.58 -5.10
C GLU A 44 5.25 25.29 -3.67
N TYR A 45 5.72 26.32 -2.97
CA TYR A 45 6.33 26.16 -1.64
C TYR A 45 5.38 25.57 -0.59
N ASP A 46 4.08 25.86 -0.66
CA ASP A 46 3.10 25.27 0.26
C ASP A 46 2.95 23.77 0.07
N ARG A 47 3.04 23.30 -1.18
CA ARG A 47 3.06 21.88 -1.50
C ARG A 47 4.36 21.23 -1.05
N ALA A 48 5.50 21.88 -1.29
CA ALA A 48 6.80 21.42 -0.84
C ALA A 48 6.87 21.27 0.70
N LYS A 49 6.28 22.21 1.46
CA LYS A 49 6.18 22.11 2.92
C LYS A 49 5.37 20.90 3.35
N ARG A 50 4.20 20.65 2.73
CA ARG A 50 3.39 19.46 3.03
C ARG A 50 4.15 18.17 2.75
N LEU A 51 4.83 18.09 1.60
CA LEU A 51 5.61 16.91 1.22
C LEU A 51 6.80 16.67 2.15
N LYS A 52 7.45 17.73 2.65
CA LYS A 52 8.51 17.61 3.67
C LYS A 52 7.98 16.99 4.97
N VAL A 53 6.80 17.41 5.44
CA VAL A 53 6.19 16.84 6.65
C VAL A 53 5.88 15.36 6.45
N VAL A 54 5.36 14.99 5.28
CA VAL A 54 5.07 13.59 4.93
C VAL A 54 6.37 12.78 4.84
N GLU A 55 7.43 13.33 4.27
CA GLU A 55 8.75 12.70 4.17
C GLU A 55 9.34 12.35 5.54
N ASP A 56 9.34 13.30 6.48
CA ASP A 56 9.86 13.08 7.83
C ASP A 56 9.03 12.02 8.58
N GLN A 57 7.71 12.05 8.43
CA GLN A 57 6.83 11.06 9.05
C GLN A 57 6.97 9.67 8.42
N LEU A 58 7.16 9.59 7.10
CA LEU A 58 7.36 8.32 6.41
C LEU A 58 8.66 7.65 6.86
N ARG A 59 9.69 8.42 7.18
CA ARG A 59 10.92 7.89 7.80
C ARG A 59 10.65 7.33 9.19
N ASP A 60 9.93 8.04 10.04
CA ASP A 60 9.63 7.54 11.40
C ASP A 60 8.74 6.29 11.37
N VAL A 61 7.68 6.31 10.55
CA VAL A 61 6.76 5.18 10.39
C VAL A 61 7.48 3.99 9.74
N GLY A 62 8.31 4.19 8.73
CA GLY A 62 9.06 3.13 8.08
C GLY A 62 10.02 2.39 9.01
N ALA A 63 10.68 3.12 9.93
CA ALA A 63 11.53 2.49 10.95
C ALA A 63 10.70 1.64 11.93
N ARG A 64 9.53 2.14 12.35
CA ARG A 64 8.63 1.41 13.26
C ARG A 64 8.03 0.17 12.60
N VAL A 65 7.57 0.28 11.35
CA VAL A 65 7.04 -0.84 10.58
C VAL A 65 8.10 -1.92 10.39
N ALA A 66 9.34 -1.55 10.09
CA ALA A 66 10.43 -2.52 9.96
C ALA A 66 10.77 -3.23 11.27
N ALA A 67 10.75 -2.50 12.40
CA ALA A 67 10.93 -3.10 13.72
C ALA A 67 9.81 -4.12 14.03
N LEU A 68 8.55 -3.75 13.78
CA LEU A 68 7.40 -4.62 13.94
C LEU A 68 7.46 -5.83 12.98
N GLU A 69 7.88 -5.67 11.73
CA GLU A 69 8.06 -6.78 10.78
C GLU A 69 9.11 -7.79 11.29
N SER A 70 10.20 -7.30 11.87
CA SER A 70 11.22 -8.15 12.51
C SER A 70 10.65 -8.85 13.74
N GLU A 71 9.89 -8.14 14.57
CA GLU A 71 9.27 -8.70 15.78
C GLU A 71 8.22 -9.76 15.44
N LYS A 72 7.41 -9.54 14.40
CA LYS A 72 6.48 -10.53 13.84
C LYS A 72 7.23 -11.81 13.44
N LYS A 73 8.36 -11.69 12.72
CA LYS A 73 9.17 -12.86 12.33
C LYS A 73 9.72 -13.59 13.55
N ALA A 74 10.16 -12.85 14.56
CA ALA A 74 10.62 -13.44 15.82
C ALA A 74 9.49 -14.15 16.59
N ALA A 75 8.30 -13.56 16.66
CA ALA A 75 7.12 -14.17 17.27
C ALA A 75 6.71 -15.47 16.55
N VAL A 76 6.68 -15.46 15.22
CA VAL A 76 6.44 -16.68 14.40
C VAL A 76 7.50 -17.74 14.66
N ALA A 77 8.78 -17.36 14.73
CA ALA A 77 9.87 -18.29 15.04
C ALA A 77 9.78 -18.86 16.47
N ARG A 78 9.12 -18.15 17.38
CA ARG A 78 8.83 -18.59 18.76
C ARG A 78 7.48 -19.31 18.90
N GLU A 79 6.79 -19.56 17.79
CA GLU A 79 5.45 -20.15 17.72
C GLU A 79 4.37 -19.34 18.48
N ASP A 80 4.65 -18.05 18.72
CA ASP A 80 3.73 -17.09 19.34
C ASP A 80 2.87 -16.41 18.26
N TYR A 81 1.90 -17.16 17.76
CA TYR A 81 1.04 -16.72 16.66
C TYR A 81 0.06 -15.61 17.06
N ASP A 82 -0.27 -15.50 18.35
CA ASP A 82 -1.12 -14.43 18.86
C ASP A 82 -0.40 -13.09 18.82
N ALA A 83 0.84 -13.03 19.32
CA ALA A 83 1.69 -11.85 19.18
C ALA A 83 1.93 -11.49 17.70
N ALA A 84 2.17 -12.49 16.84
CA ALA A 84 2.35 -12.25 15.40
C ALA A 84 1.11 -11.62 14.73
N LYS A 85 -0.11 -12.00 15.15
CA LYS A 85 -1.37 -11.41 14.64
C LYS A 85 -1.56 -9.98 15.09
N GLU A 86 -1.28 -9.68 16.36
CA GLU A 86 -1.36 -8.31 16.88
C GLU A 86 -0.39 -7.38 16.15
N ILE A 87 0.87 -7.81 16.01
CA ILE A 87 1.91 -7.05 15.31
C ILE A 87 1.53 -6.83 13.84
N LYS A 88 1.01 -7.86 13.16
CA LYS A 88 0.50 -7.72 11.78
C LYS A 88 -0.59 -6.64 11.69
N THR A 89 -1.51 -6.62 12.65
CA THR A 89 -2.62 -5.65 12.68
C THR A 89 -2.08 -4.23 12.91
N GLN A 90 -1.12 -4.06 13.81
CA GLN A 90 -0.46 -2.76 14.04
C GLN A 90 0.24 -2.25 12.78
N ILE A 91 0.98 -3.11 12.08
CA ILE A 91 1.62 -2.76 10.80
C ILE A 91 0.57 -2.29 9.78
N GLN A 92 -0.58 -2.96 9.69
CA GLN A 92 -1.65 -2.57 8.79
C GLN A 92 -2.27 -1.20 9.13
N VAL A 93 -2.52 -0.92 10.42
CA VAL A 93 -3.05 0.37 10.87
C VAL A 93 -2.04 1.50 10.61
N MET A 94 -0.76 1.26 10.86
CA MET A 94 0.28 2.25 10.55
C MET A 94 0.37 2.49 9.04
N ARG A 95 0.27 1.42 8.23
CA ARG A 95 0.30 1.51 6.77
C ARG A 95 -0.85 2.33 6.22
N SER A 96 -2.08 2.04 6.67
CA SER A 96 -3.25 2.79 6.22
C SER A 96 -3.22 4.26 6.65
N ALA A 97 -2.76 4.55 7.87
CA ALA A 97 -2.63 5.91 8.37
C ALA A 97 -1.67 6.76 7.53
N TYR A 98 -0.49 6.24 7.21
CA TYR A 98 0.46 7.02 6.40
C TYR A 98 0.02 7.13 4.94
N LEU A 99 -0.59 6.09 4.35
CA LEU A 99 -1.12 6.15 2.98
C LEU A 99 -2.21 7.22 2.87
N HIS A 100 -3.08 7.33 3.87
CA HIS A 100 -4.08 8.40 3.94
C HIS A 100 -3.42 9.78 3.97
N GLN A 101 -2.32 9.91 4.71
CA GLN A 101 -1.57 11.16 4.79
C GLN A 101 -0.81 11.51 3.50
N MET A 102 -0.31 10.51 2.78
CA MET A 102 0.27 10.71 1.45
C MET A 102 -0.79 11.17 0.46
N ALA A 103 -1.99 10.58 0.50
CA ALA A 103 -3.12 10.99 -0.32
C ALA A 103 -3.53 12.45 -0.02
N SER A 104 -3.58 12.85 1.25
CA SER A 104 -3.90 14.23 1.64
C SER A 104 -2.82 15.25 1.22
N ALA A 105 -1.58 14.81 1.05
CA ALA A 105 -0.50 15.61 0.46
C ALA A 105 -0.59 15.72 -1.09
N GLY A 106 -1.57 15.07 -1.71
CA GLY A 106 -1.78 15.06 -3.16
C GLY A 106 -0.93 14.03 -3.90
N MET A 107 -0.44 13.00 -3.18
CA MET A 107 0.33 11.90 -3.76
C MET A 107 -0.62 10.80 -4.23
N ARG A 108 -0.34 10.20 -5.39
CA ARG A 108 -1.07 9.02 -5.87
C ARG A 108 -0.48 7.78 -5.21
N VAL A 109 -1.24 7.17 -4.31
CA VAL A 109 -0.88 5.87 -3.71
C VAL A 109 -1.32 4.74 -4.62
N ALA A 110 -0.41 3.81 -4.92
CA ALA A 110 -0.72 2.63 -5.73
C ALA A 110 -1.72 1.73 -4.98
N ALA A 111 -2.71 1.19 -5.68
CA ALA A 111 -3.72 0.30 -5.10
C ALA A 111 -3.12 -0.99 -4.53
N GLU A 112 -1.90 -1.38 -4.93
CA GLU A 112 -1.19 -2.54 -4.40
C GLU A 112 -0.61 -2.31 -2.99
N ASP A 113 -0.49 -1.04 -2.57
CA ASP A 113 -0.03 -0.68 -1.22
C ASP A 113 -1.18 -0.60 -0.21
N MET A 114 -2.44 -0.58 -0.68
CA MET A 114 -3.62 -0.69 0.18
C MET A 114 -3.53 -1.96 1.01
N PRO A 115 -3.89 -1.90 2.31
CA PRO A 115 -3.91 -3.09 3.15
C PRO A 115 -4.83 -4.11 2.50
N TYR A 116 -4.23 -5.21 2.02
CA TYR A 116 -4.95 -6.39 1.59
C TYR A 116 -5.89 -6.80 2.72
N ALA A 117 -7.19 -6.55 2.51
CA ALA A 117 -8.20 -7.19 3.31
C ALA A 117 -7.93 -8.69 3.18
N PRO A 118 -7.72 -9.44 4.29
CA PRO A 118 -7.64 -10.88 4.16
C PRO A 118 -8.90 -11.31 3.38
N PRO A 119 -8.82 -12.21 2.39
CA PRO A 119 -10.00 -12.86 1.89
C PRO A 119 -10.56 -13.51 3.14
N SER A 120 -11.64 -12.91 3.67
CA SER A 120 -12.41 -13.51 4.73
C SER A 120 -12.59 -14.94 4.28
N ALA A 121 -12.15 -15.89 5.11
CA ALA A 121 -12.21 -17.29 4.80
C ALA A 121 -13.68 -17.67 4.54
N SER A 122 -14.09 -17.53 3.28
CA SER A 122 -15.18 -18.23 2.64
C SER A 122 -14.58 -19.17 1.60
N ALA A 123 -13.51 -19.86 2.00
CA ALA A 123 -13.24 -21.18 1.50
C ALA A 123 -14.06 -22.16 2.34
N SER A 124 -15.37 -22.24 2.07
CA SER A 124 -16.21 -23.43 2.28
C SER A 124 -17.69 -23.12 2.00
N SER A 125 -18.13 -23.37 0.77
CA SER A 125 -19.41 -24.04 0.56
C SER A 125 -19.28 -24.98 -0.64
N HIS A 126 -18.94 -26.21 -0.28
CA HIS A 126 -19.20 -27.40 -1.05
C HIS A 126 -20.72 -27.64 -1.06
N HIS A 127 -21.35 -27.64 -2.23
CA HIS A 127 -22.57 -28.42 -2.51
C HIS A 127 -22.68 -28.50 -4.03
N THR A 128 -21.95 -29.42 -4.66
CA THR A 128 -22.48 -30.72 -5.11
C THR A 128 -23.85 -30.64 -5.79
N HIS A 129 -23.82 -30.98 -7.08
CA HIS A 129 -24.82 -31.77 -7.79
C HIS A 129 -26.20 -31.15 -8.08
N GLY A 130 -26.44 -30.90 -9.37
CA GLY A 130 -27.76 -30.56 -9.91
C GLY A 130 -27.77 -30.50 -11.43
N HIS A 131 -27.39 -31.60 -12.08
CA HIS A 131 -27.67 -31.84 -13.50
C HIS A 131 -29.18 -31.84 -13.79
N GLY A 132 -29.59 -31.36 -14.96
CA GLY A 132 -30.90 -31.59 -15.58
C GLY A 132 -31.74 -30.31 -15.62
N GLY A 133 -32.23 -29.82 -16.75
CA GLY A 133 -32.40 -30.38 -18.08
C GLY A 133 -33.59 -29.66 -18.72
N GLY A 134 -33.55 -29.45 -20.04
CA GLY A 134 -34.76 -29.18 -20.83
C GLY A 134 -34.81 -27.85 -21.58
N PRO A 135 -34.79 -27.87 -22.93
CA PRO A 135 -35.08 -26.71 -23.77
C PRO A 135 -36.57 -26.63 -24.17
N GLY A 136 -37.20 -25.45 -24.01
CA GLY A 136 -38.43 -24.96 -24.69
C GLY A 136 -39.64 -25.90 -24.75
N PRO A 137 -40.70 -25.62 -25.55
CA PRO A 137 -41.12 -24.36 -26.19
C PRO A 137 -42.62 -24.01 -25.92
N GLY A 138 -43.07 -22.83 -26.37
CA GLY A 138 -44.41 -22.67 -26.97
C GLY A 138 -45.45 -21.78 -26.28
N PRO A 139 -46.46 -21.29 -27.04
CA PRO A 139 -46.93 -19.90 -26.96
C PRO A 139 -48.41 -19.73 -26.55
N GLY A 140 -48.81 -18.49 -26.22
CA GLY A 140 -50.20 -18.12 -25.98
C GLY A 140 -50.46 -16.65 -26.27
N LEU A 141 -50.72 -16.33 -27.54
CA LEU A 141 -51.18 -15.03 -27.99
C LEU A 141 -52.71 -14.97 -27.78
N GLY A 142 -53.20 -13.98 -27.05
CA GLY A 142 -54.63 -13.81 -26.76
C GLY A 142 -55.43 -13.31 -27.97
N GLY A 143 -56.53 -14.00 -28.28
CA GLY A 143 -57.70 -13.40 -28.96
C GLY A 143 -58.46 -12.52 -27.97
N GLY A 144 -59.17 -11.46 -28.35
CA GLY A 144 -60.07 -11.36 -29.48
C GLY A 144 -61.50 -11.48 -28.94
N GLY A 145 -62.18 -10.34 -28.75
CA GLY A 145 -63.54 -10.24 -28.24
C GLY A 145 -63.86 -8.84 -27.75
#